data_AF-A0A8T8HSV8-F1
#
_entry.id   AF-A0A8T8HSV8-F1
#
_cell.length_a   1.000
_cell.length_b   1.000
_cell.length_c   1.000
_cell.angle_alpha   90.00
_cell.angle_beta   90.00
_cell.angle_gamma   90.00
#
_symmetry.space_group_name_H-M   'P 1'
#
loop_
_entity.id
_entity.type
_entity.pdbx_description
1 polymer ?
#
loop_
_entity_poly.entity_id
_entity_poly.type
_entity_poly.pdbx_seq_one_letter_code
_entity_poly.pdbx_strand_id
1 'polypeptide(L)' 'MKLSRGASLFLMAFGVWSWVIWPTFLRNIWKDPRSWDAGPTAFFTVHLVLVVASLTFGTVIGVLGVRGFLASRRK' A
#
# COMPACT_ATOMS: atom_id res chain seq x y z
N MET A 1 -1.28 -21.55 13.41
CA MET A 1 -1.41 -22.03 12.01
C MET A 1 -0.39 -21.31 11.14
N LYS A 2 0.23 -21.97 10.14
CA LYS A 2 1.15 -21.29 9.18
C LYS A 2 0.37 -20.92 7.91
N LEU A 3 0.70 -19.78 7.30
CA LEU A 3 0.12 -19.39 6.00
C LEU A 3 0.48 -20.41 4.92
N SER A 4 -0.48 -20.72 4.04
CA SER A 4 -0.20 -21.55 2.86
C SER A 4 0.69 -20.79 1.87
N ARG A 5 1.34 -21.51 0.96
CA ARG A 5 2.19 -20.91 -0.10
C ARG A 5 1.37 -19.96 -0.99
N GLY A 6 0.15 -20.37 -1.36
CA GLY A 6 -0.77 -19.54 -2.16
C GLY A 6 -1.19 -18.26 -1.43
N ALA A 7 -1.58 -18.36 -0.16
CA ALA A 7 -1.92 -17.19 0.64
C ALA A 7 -0.71 -16.24 0.80
N SER A 8 0.49 -16.78 1.00
CA SER A 8 1.71 -15.97 1.10
C SER A 8 2.00 -15.21 -0.19
N LEU A 9 1.87 -15.86 -1.35
CA LEU A 9 2.04 -15.21 -2.65
C LEU A 9 0.99 -14.13 -2.90
N PHE A 10 -0.26 -14.38 -2.51
CA PHE A 10 -1.33 -13.39 -2.59
C PHE A 10 -1.00 -12.12 -1.77
N LEU A 11 -0.54 -12.27 -0.52
CA LEU A 11 -0.17 -11.13 0.31
C LEU A 11 1.03 -10.35 -0.27
N MET A 12 2.01 -11.04 -0.85
CA MET A 12 3.11 -10.39 -1.56
C MET A 12 2.61 -9.58 -2.75
N ALA A 13 1.76 -10.18 -3.59
CA ALA A 13 1.16 -9.52 -4.75
C ALA A 13 0.33 -8.29 -4.33
N PHE A 14 -0.43 -8.41 -3.24
CA PHE A 14 -1.20 -7.29 -2.69
C PHE A 14 -0.31 -6.14 -2.21
N GLY A 15 0.82 -6.45 -1.57
CA GLY A 15 1.80 -5.44 -1.17
C GLY A 15 2.38 -4.70 -2.38
N VAL A 16 2.78 -5.44 -3.42
CA VAL A 16 3.27 -4.85 -4.68
C VAL A 16 2.21 -3.98 -5.35
N TRP A 17 0.98 -4.50 -5.48
CA TRP A 17 -0.15 -3.77 -6.04
C TRP A 17 -0.42 -2.45 -5.30
N SER A 18 -0.38 -2.47 -3.97
CA SER A 18 -0.54 -1.28 -3.13
C SER A 18 0.50 -0.22 -3.47
N TRP A 19 1.77 -0.62 -3.63
CA TRP A 19 2.86 0.29 -4.01
C TRP A 19 2.77 0.82 -5.45
N VAL A 20 2.02 0.17 -6.34
CA VAL A 20 1.75 0.69 -7.69
C VAL A 20 0.61 1.71 -7.68
N ILE A 21 -0.49 1.37 -7.01
CA ILE A 21 -1.72 2.17 -7.04
C ILE A 21 -1.58 3.47 -6.24
N TRP A 22 -1.11 3.41 -4.99
CA TRP A 22 -1.20 4.55 -4.09
C TRP A 22 -0.30 5.73 -4.48
N PRO A 23 0.95 5.56 -4.93
CA PRO A 23 1.75 6.67 -5.45
C PRO A 23 1.16 7.29 -6.72
N THR A 24 0.58 6.46 -7.59
CA THR A 24 -0.11 6.94 -8.81
C THR A 24 -1.35 7.75 -8.45
N PHE A 25 -2.14 7.27 -7.49
CA PHE A 25 -3.29 7.98 -6.96
C PHE A 25 -2.89 9.31 -6.32
N LEU A 26 -1.86 9.34 -5.47
CA LEU A 26 -1.37 10.58 -4.87
C LEU A 26 -0.90 11.59 -5.91
N ARG A 27 -0.23 11.13 -6.98
CA ARG A 27 0.17 12.00 -8.09
C ARG A 27 -1.05 12.63 -8.78
N ASN A 28 -2.14 11.89 -8.93
CA ASN A 28 -3.37 12.42 -9.53
C ASN A 28 -4.05 13.42 -8.59
N ILE A 29 -4.12 13.12 -7.29
CA ILE A 29 -4.64 14.05 -6.28
C ILE A 29 -3.82 15.33 -6.23
N TRP A 30 -2.48 15.24 -6.25
CA TRP A 30 -1.59 16.40 -6.27
C TRP A 30 -1.88 17.35 -7.45
N LYS A 31 -2.32 16.81 -8.59
CA LYS A 31 -2.67 17.60 -9.79
C LYS A 31 -4.11 18.11 -9.81
N ASP A 32 -4.96 17.65 -8.89
CA ASP A 32 -6.35 18.09 -8.79
C ASP A 32 -6.40 19.55 -8.28
N PRO A 33 -7.13 20.46 -8.95
CA PRO A 33 -7.24 21.86 -8.51
C PRO A 33 -7.75 22.02 -7.07
N ARG A 34 -8.56 21.08 -6.57
CA ARG A 34 -9.09 21.12 -5.19
C ARG A 34 -8.01 20.89 -4.14
N SER A 35 -6.83 20.40 -4.51
CA SER A 35 -5.74 20.12 -3.57
C SER A 35 -5.03 21.37 -3.06
N TRP A 36 -5.16 22.49 -3.77
CA TRP A 36 -4.38 23.70 -3.51
C TRP A 36 -5.27 24.94 -3.47
N ASP A 37 -5.22 25.65 -2.37
CA ASP A 37 -5.82 26.98 -2.21
C ASP A 37 -5.03 27.75 -1.13
N ALA A 38 -4.15 28.66 -1.56
CA ALA A 38 -3.14 29.34 -0.72
C ALA A 38 -2.24 28.38 0.12
N GLY A 39 -2.29 27.08 -0.15
CA GLY A 39 -1.67 26.00 0.63
C GLY A 39 -2.40 24.66 0.40
N PRO A 40 -1.96 23.58 1.08
CA PRO A 40 -2.64 22.29 1.02
C PRO A 40 -4.03 22.39 1.64
N THR A 41 -5.06 21.97 0.90
CA THR A 41 -6.42 21.96 1.40
C THR A 41 -6.71 20.72 2.25
N ALA A 42 -7.89 20.69 2.89
CA ALA A 42 -8.40 19.49 3.55
C ALA A 42 -8.54 18.31 2.56
N PHE A 43 -8.94 18.59 1.31
CA PHE A 43 -9.03 17.58 0.26
C PHE A 43 -7.67 16.91 0.04
N PHE A 44 -6.60 17.68 -0.16
CA PHE A 44 -5.26 17.09 -0.31
C PHE A 44 -4.82 16.34 0.95
N THR A 45 -4.99 16.96 2.12
CA THR A 45 -4.48 16.43 3.40
C THR A 45 -5.10 15.08 3.75
N VAL A 46 -6.42 14.93 3.61
CA VAL A 46 -7.10 13.64 3.87
C VAL A 46 -6.58 12.55 2.94
N HIS A 47 -6.45 12.84 1.65
CA HIS A 47 -5.94 11.86 0.69
C HIS A 47 -4.48 11.51 0.92
N LEU A 48 -3.64 12.47 1.33
CA LEU A 48 -2.26 12.19 1.72
C LEU A 48 -2.20 11.23 2.91
N VAL A 49 -2.98 11.48 3.96
CA VAL A 49 -3.07 10.59 5.13
C VAL A 49 -3.55 9.19 4.72
N LEU A 50 -4.58 9.10 3.89
CA LEU A 50 -5.10 7.83 3.37
C LEU A 50 -4.03 7.06 2.57
N VAL A 51 -3.26 7.75 1.73
CA VAL A 51 -2.17 7.16 0.95
C VAL A 51 -1.08 6.63 1.88
N VAL A 52 -0.63 7.43 2.86
CA VAL A 52 0.42 7.02 3.80
C VAL A 52 -0.03 5.80 4.60
N ALA A 53 -1.23 5.83 5.20
CA ALA A 53 -1.76 4.70 5.95
C ALA A 53 -1.86 3.44 5.08
N SER A 54 -2.36 3.58 3.85
CA SER A 54 -2.51 2.47 2.92
C SER A 54 -1.17 1.88 2.47
N LEU A 55 -0.15 2.71 2.23
CA LEU A 55 1.21 2.25 1.93
C LEU A 55 1.85 1.55 3.13
N THR A 56 1.63 2.04 4.35
CA THR A 56 2.07 1.36 5.58
C THR A 56 1.45 -0.02 5.69
N PHE A 57 0.11 -0.14 5.57
CA PHE A 57 -0.56 -1.43 5.64
C PHE A 57 -0.17 -2.37 4.49
N GLY A 58 -0.11 -1.86 3.26
CA GLY A 58 0.33 -2.63 2.09
C GLY A 58 1.76 -3.18 2.26
N THR A 59 2.66 -2.38 2.84
CA THR A 59 4.03 -2.82 3.16
C THR A 59 4.04 -3.91 4.22
N VAL A 60 3.31 -3.74 5.32
CA VAL A 60 3.21 -4.75 6.39
C VAL A 60 2.65 -6.06 5.81
N ILE A 61 1.58 -5.99 5.02
CA ILE A 61 0.98 -7.15 4.35
C ILE A 61 1.99 -7.84 3.42
N GLY A 62 2.70 -7.06 2.59
CA GLY A 62 3.73 -7.58 1.69
C GLY A 62 4.86 -8.30 2.45
N VAL A 63 5.35 -7.71 3.54
CA VAL A 63 6.37 -8.30 4.42
C VAL A 63 5.88 -9.61 5.05
N LEU A 64 4.62 -9.66 5.52
CA LEU A 64 4.02 -10.89 6.05
C LEU A 64 3.92 -11.97 4.96
N GLY A 65 3.57 -11.59 3.74
CA GLY A 65 3.60 -12.48 2.57
C GLY A 65 4.99 -13.06 2.31
N VAL A 66 6.02 -12.23 2.27
CA VAL A 66 7.42 -12.67 2.08
C VAL A 66 7.84 -13.63 3.19
N ARG A 67 7.57 -13.28 4.46
CA ARG A 67 7.89 -14.13 5.61
C ARG A 67 7.17 -15.47 5.56
N GLY A 68 5.88 -15.48 5.21
CA GLY A 68 5.08 -16.69 5.03
C GLY A 68 5.63 -17.59 3.93
N PHE A 69 6.00 -17.00 2.78
CA PHE A 69 6.56 -17.73 1.65
C PHE A 69 7.90 -18.37 2.02
N LEU A 70 8.82 -17.61 2.63
CA LEU A 70 10.12 -18.12 3.07
C LEU A 70 9.98 -19.24 4.11
N ALA A 71 9.05 -19.11 5.06
CA ALA A 71 8.78 -20.15 6.06
C ALA A 71 8.21 -21.43 5.43
N SER A 72 7.46 -21.31 4.33
CA SER A 72 6.92 -22.46 3.59
C SER A 72 7.98 -23.23 2.79
N ARG A 73 9.11 -22.60 2.44
CA ARG A 73 10.22 -23.23 1.71
C ARG A 73 11.21 -24.00 2.59
N ARG A 74 11.15 -23.82 3.92
CA ARG A 74 12.01 -24.52 4.90
C ARG A 74 11.44 -25.87 5.33
N LYS A 75 10.29 -26.26 4.78
CA LYS A 75 9.70 -27.61 4.88
C LYS A 75 9.93 -28.32 3.56
#